data_AF-A0A966IIZ8-F1
#
_entry.id   AF-A0A966IIZ8-F1
#
_cell.length_a   1.000
_cell.length_b   1.000
_cell.length_c   1.000
_cell.angle_alpha   90.00
_cell.angle_beta   90.00
_cell.angle_gamma   90.00
#
_symmetry.space_group_name_H-M   'P 1'
#
loop_
_entity.id
_entity.type
_entity.pdbx_description
1 polymer ?
#
loop_
_entity_poly.entity_id
_entity_poly.type
_entity_poly.pdbx_seq_one_letter_code
_entity_poly.pdbx_strand_id
1 'polypeptide(L)' 'MNTQVRNATPEEAIEWSQNDYFLSMKFDPLVLFVVIPAIIQIVVLAFMLASMSVTGIFFE' A
#
# COMPACT_ATOMS: atom_id res chain seq x y z
N MET A 1 6.68 -15.75 22.36
CA MET A 1 6.09 -16.15 21.07
C MET A 1 4.97 -17.13 21.39
N ASN A 2 3.73 -16.87 20.95
CA ASN A 2 2.61 -17.76 21.23
C ASN A 2 2.74 -19.02 20.35
N THR A 3 2.79 -20.21 20.96
CA THR A 3 3.03 -21.50 20.28
C THR A 3 1.75 -22.31 20.08
N GLN A 4 0.60 -21.81 20.55
CA GLN A 4 -0.69 -22.48 20.43
C GLN A 4 -1.33 -22.10 19.08
N VAL A 5 -1.17 -22.96 18.07
CA VAL A 5 -1.84 -22.82 16.77
C VAL A 5 -3.16 -23.58 16.83
N ARG A 6 -4.29 -22.87 16.69
CA ARG A 6 -5.63 -23.46 16.63
C ARG A 6 -6.11 -23.50 15.18
N ASN A 7 -6.73 -24.60 14.78
CA ASN A 7 -7.44 -24.69 13.50
C ASN A 7 -8.66 -23.76 13.49
N ALA A 8 -8.86 -23.05 12.39
CA ALA A 8 -10.04 -22.22 12.17
C ALA A 8 -11.30 -23.09 12.12
N THR A 9 -12.40 -22.61 12.71
CA THR A 9 -13.71 -23.23 12.50
C THR A 9 -14.22 -22.94 11.08
N PRO A 10 -15.14 -23.75 10.53
CA PRO A 10 -15.73 -23.48 9.21
C PRO A 10 -16.35 -22.09 9.11
N GLU A 11 -16.99 -21.61 10.17
CA GLU A 11 -17.64 -20.30 10.24
C GLU A 11 -16.61 -19.16 10.20
N GLU A 12 -15.53 -19.26 10.97
CA GLU A 12 -14.44 -18.28 10.97
C GLU A 12 -13.72 -18.23 9.61
N ALA A 13 -13.51 -19.39 8.97
CA ALA A 13 -12.89 -19.44 7.65
C ALA A 13 -13.74 -18.71 6.59
N ILE A 14 -15.08 -18.84 6.67
CA ILE A 14 -16.01 -18.13 5.78
C ILE A 14 -16.00 -16.63 6.10
N GLU A 15 -16.02 -16.26 7.38
CA GLU A 15 -15.97 -14.86 7.80
C GLU A 15 -14.71 -14.16 7.28
N TRP A 16 -13.54 -14.79 7.48
CA TRP A 16 -12.27 -14.25 7.01
C TRP A 16 -12.23 -14.18 5.49
N SER A 17 -12.79 -15.16 4.80
CA SER A 17 -12.90 -15.11 3.33
C SER A 17 -13.67 -13.90 2.81
N GLN A 18 -14.67 -13.40 3.56
CA GLN A 18 -15.52 -12.30 3.11
C GLN A 18 -15.06 -10.93 3.61
N ASN A 19 -14.46 -10.90 4.81
CA ASN A 19 -14.09 -9.67 5.48
C ASN A 19 -12.62 -9.30 5.29
N ASP A 20 -11.76 -10.27 4.96
CA ASP A 20 -10.36 -9.97 4.69
C ASP A 20 -10.22 -9.28 3.33
N TYR A 21 -9.54 -8.14 3.32
CA TYR A 21 -9.47 -7.20 2.19
C TYR A 21 -8.87 -7.87 0.93
N PHE A 22 -7.88 -8.74 1.12
CA PHE A 22 -7.21 -9.46 0.05
C PHE A 22 -7.99 -10.70 -0.41
N LEU A 23 -8.53 -11.48 0.52
CA LEU A 23 -9.27 -12.70 0.16
C LEU A 23 -10.62 -12.39 -0.50
N SER A 24 -11.26 -11.30 -0.07
CA SER A 24 -12.51 -10.80 -0.67
C SER A 24 -12.29 -10.07 -2.00
N MET A 25 -11.03 -9.91 -2.44
CA MET A 25 -10.64 -9.22 -3.68
C MET A 25 -11.33 -7.87 -3.86
N LYS A 26 -11.52 -7.10 -2.78
CA LYS A 26 -12.13 -5.77 -2.80
C LYS A 26 -11.16 -4.71 -3.33
N PHE A 27 -10.50 -5.03 -4.44
CA PHE A 27 -9.57 -4.16 -5.13
C PHE A 27 -10.35 -3.18 -6.00
N ASP A 28 -10.43 -1.92 -5.57
CA ASP A 28 -10.97 -0.86 -6.41
C ASP A 28 -9.96 -0.54 -7.53
N PRO A 29 -10.31 -0.76 -8.83
CA PRO A 29 -9.43 -0.44 -9.95
C PRO A 29 -9.02 1.03 -9.98
N LEU A 30 -9.88 1.94 -9.51
CA LEU A 30 -9.57 3.37 -9.45
C LEU A 30 -8.42 3.63 -8.46
N VAL A 31 -8.41 2.92 -7.33
CA VAL A 31 -7.33 3.05 -6.35
C VAL A 31 -6.02 2.48 -6.90
N LEU A 32 -6.07 1.29 -7.50
CA LEU A 32 -4.88 0.60 -7.99
C LEU A 32 -4.21 1.30 -9.17
N PHE A 33 -4.99 1.80 -10.13
CA PHE A 33 -4.44 2.33 -11.38
C PHE A 33 -4.40 3.86 -11.46
N VAL A 34 -5.10 4.56 -10.58
CA VAL A 34 -5.17 6.03 -10.62
C VAL A 34 -4.61 6.64 -9.34
N VAL A 35 -5.15 6.27 -8.18
CA VAL A 35 -4.79 6.92 -6.91
C VAL A 35 -3.34 6.60 -6.52
N ILE A 36 -2.96 5.31 -6.52
CA ILE A 36 -1.59 4.92 -6.15
C ILE A 36 -0.56 5.56 -7.09
N PRO A 37 -0.69 5.47 -8.43
CA PRO A 37 0.24 6.13 -9.34
C PRO A 37 0.28 7.66 -9.16
N ALA A 38 -0.87 8.32 -8.92
CA ALA A 38 -0.91 9.77 -8.70
C ALA A 38 -0.15 10.19 -7.43
N ILE A 39 -0.27 9.44 -6.34
CA ILE A 39 0.48 9.73 -5.10
C ILE A 39 1.98 9.56 -5.33
N ILE A 40 2.40 8.46 -5.98
CA ILE A 40 3.81 8.21 -6.30
C ILE A 40 4.35 9.35 -7.17
N GLN A 41 3.59 9.79 -8.18
CA GLN A 41 3.99 10.88 -9.07
C GLN A 41 4.27 12.18 -8.30
N ILE A 42 3.41 12.54 -7.36
CA ILE A 42 3.57 13.76 -6.54
C ILE A 42 4.82 13.64 -5.67
N VAL A 43 5.02 12.50 -5.00
CA VAL A 43 6.17 12.27 -4.11
C VAL A 43 7.48 12.32 -4.89
N VAL A 44 7.55 11.63 -6.03
CA VAL A 44 8.77 11.59 -6.85
C VAL A 44 9.05 12.96 -7.47
N LEU A 45 8.03 13.68 -7.94
CA LEU A 45 8.20 15.04 -8.44
C LEU A 45 8.76 15.98 -7.36
N ALA A 46 8.17 15.93 -6.15
CA ALA A 46 8.66 16.72 -5.02
C ALA A 46 10.12 16.36 -4.68
N PHE A 47 10.46 15.07 -4.70
CA PHE A 47 11.82 14.61 -4.42
C PHE A 47 12.82 15.05 -5.50
N MET A 48 12.41 15.05 -6.78
CA MET A 48 13.21 15.56 -7.88
C MET A 48 13.50 17.06 -7.72
N LEU A 49 12.47 17.86 -7.46
CA LEU A 49 12.63 19.30 -7.24
C LEU A 49 13.51 19.58 -6.03
N ALA A 50 13.29 18.87 -4.92
CA ALA A 50 14.14 18.99 -3.73
C ALA A 50 15.60 18.63 -4.04
N SER A 51 15.84 17.55 -4.76
CA SER A 51 17.20 17.13 -5.16
C SER A 51 17.88 18.18 -6.04
N MET A 52 17.16 18.80 -6.97
CA MET A 52 17.70 19.88 -7.80
C MET A 52 18.05 21.10 -6.96
N SER A 53 17.16 21.53 -6.05
CA SER A 53 17.43 22.66 -5.16
C SER A 53 18.60 22.42 -4.23
N VAL A 54 18.69 21.23 -3.64
CA VAL A 54 19.83 20.83 -2.79
C VAL A 54 21.13 20.84 -3.61
N THR A 55 21.11 20.25 -4.81
CA THR A 55 22.29 20.24 -5.69
C THR A 55 22.74 21.65 -6.04
N GLY A 56 21.81 22.54 -6.38
CA GLY A 56 22.11 23.95 -6.66
C GLY A 56 22.74 24.67 -5.46
N ILE A 57 22.27 24.42 -4.23
CA ILE A 57 22.84 25.06 -3.03
C ILE A 57 24.25 24.55 -2.71
N PHE A 58 24.52 23.25 -2.91
CA PHE A 58 25.78 22.63 -2.47
C PHE A 58 26.87 22.60 -3.54
N PHE A 59 26.53 22.67 -4.83
CA PHE A 59 27.46 22.49 -5.94
C PHE A 59 27.51 23.66 -6.93
N GLU A 60 26.73 24.73 -6.74
CA GLU A 60 27.01 26.05 -7.33
C GLU A 60 27.98 26.87 -6.46
#